data_AF-A0A815N046-F1
#
_entry.id   AF-A0A815N046-F1
#
_cell.length_a   1.000
_cell.length_b   1.000
_cell.length_c   1.000
_cell.angle_alpha   90.00
_cell.angle_beta   90.00
_cell.angle_gamma   90.00
#
_symmetry.space_group_name_H-M   'P 1'
#
loop_
_entity.id
_entity.type
_entity.pdbx_description
1 polymer ?
#
loop_
_entity_poly.entity_id
_entity_poly.type
_entity_poly.pdbx_seq_one_letter_code
_entity_poly.pdbx_strand_id
1 'polypeptide(L)'
;MLAKRLINQLSTSIDYEESMISKLKQACGLVYTNKLQQMFQDVNISTNLSDQYRTYCENNKIYNTSINIDFSAMVLSTNAWPFSTPAEFVLPFELKITCDNFIKFYNQQHNGRKLTWLYQRSNGDLQILYTKSNYILHVSTYQMAILLVFNKFPKWTIEKMQDET
;
A
#
# COMPACT_ATOMS: atom_id res chain seq x y z
N MET A 1 -11.65 -11.91 -6.79
CA MET A 1 -12.69 -10.88 -6.56
C MET A 1 -12.59 -10.28 -5.15
N LEU A 2 -12.57 -11.08 -4.08
CA LEU A 2 -12.44 -10.58 -2.69
C LEU A 2 -11.12 -9.84 -2.41
N ALA A 3 -9.97 -10.42 -2.81
CA ALA A 3 -8.65 -9.82 -2.59
C ALA A 3 -8.55 -8.36 -3.05
N LYS A 4 -9.12 -8.05 -4.23
CA LYS A 4 -9.12 -6.69 -4.79
C LYS A 4 -10.00 -5.74 -3.98
N ARG A 5 -11.15 -6.20 -3.49
CA ARG A 5 -12.05 -5.39 -2.66
C ARG A 5 -11.43 -5.05 -1.31
N LEU A 6 -10.76 -6.02 -0.68
CA LEU A 6 -10.09 -5.83 0.60
C LEU A 6 -8.94 -4.82 0.53
N ILE A 7 -8.04 -4.96 -0.46
CA ILE A 7 -6.91 -4.02 -0.61
C ILE A 7 -7.38 -2.59 -0.88
N ASN A 8 -8.35 -2.46 -1.79
CA ASN A 8 -8.83 -1.14 -2.19
C ASN A 8 -9.88 -0.57 -1.21
N GLN A 9 -10.15 -1.26 -0.09
CA GLN A 9 -11.18 -0.90 0.89
C GLN A 9 -12.55 -0.59 0.25
N LEU A 10 -12.89 -1.31 -0.83
CA LEU A 10 -14.14 -1.12 -1.59
C LEU A 10 -15.33 -1.85 -0.97
N SER A 11 -15.12 -2.52 0.17
CA SER A 11 -16.19 -3.24 0.86
C SER A 11 -17.08 -2.25 1.60
N THR A 12 -18.39 -2.31 1.32
CA THR A 12 -19.40 -1.45 1.95
C THR A 12 -19.57 -1.73 3.44
N SER A 13 -19.28 -2.95 3.89
CA SER A 13 -19.21 -3.32 5.31
C SER A 13 -18.33 -4.55 5.46
N ILE A 14 -17.45 -4.51 6.45
CA ILE A 14 -16.62 -5.65 6.86
C ILE A 14 -17.49 -6.76 7.47
N ASP A 15 -18.54 -6.39 8.21
CA ASP A 15 -19.47 -7.34 8.85
C ASP A 15 -20.21 -8.20 7.83
N TYR A 16 -20.61 -7.62 6.68
CA TYR A 16 -21.26 -8.39 5.61
C TYR A 16 -20.30 -9.39 4.96
N GLU A 17 -19.04 -9.02 4.80
CA GLU A 17 -18.04 -9.92 4.24
C GLU A 17 -17.68 -11.04 5.22
N GLU A 18 -17.60 -10.75 6.52
CA GLU A 18 -17.40 -11.76 7.57
C GLU A 18 -18.60 -12.73 7.64
N SER A 19 -19.83 -12.21 7.58
CA SER A 19 -21.05 -13.02 7.51
C SER A 19 -21.06 -13.93 6.27
N MET A 20 -20.64 -13.41 5.12
CA MET A 20 -20.53 -14.20 3.88
C MET A 20 -19.53 -15.35 4.03
N ILE A 21 -18.36 -15.10 4.61
CA ILE A 21 -17.35 -16.14 4.87
C ILE A 21 -17.87 -17.18 5.86
N SER A 22 -18.58 -16.75 6.91
CA SER A 22 -19.20 -17.65 7.89
C SER A 22 -20.21 -18.61 7.24
N LYS A 23 -21.07 -18.10 6.35
CA LYS A 23 -22.03 -18.92 5.58
C LYS A 23 -21.33 -19.88 4.63
N LEU A 24 -20.27 -19.44 3.94
CA LEU A 24 -19.46 -20.32 3.08
C LEU A 24 -18.77 -21.43 3.88
N LYS A 25 -18.31 -21.12 5.10
CA LYS A 25 -17.70 -22.13 5.99
C LYS A 25 -18.72 -23.19 6.40
N GLN A 26 -19.96 -22.78 6.67
CA GLN A 26 -21.05 -23.71 6.99
C GLN A 26 -21.41 -24.60 5.79
N ALA A 27 -21.46 -24.04 4.58
CA ALA A 27 -21.87 -24.76 3.38
C ALA A 27 -20.76 -25.67 2.79
N CYS A 28 -19.51 -25.20 2.80
CA CYS A 28 -18.40 -25.82 2.05
C CYS A 28 -17.28 -26.34 2.96
N GLY A 29 -17.35 -26.10 4.27
CA GLY A 29 -16.36 -26.53 5.24
C GLY A 29 -15.16 -25.59 5.38
N LEU A 30 -14.37 -25.82 6.43
CA LEU A 30 -13.26 -24.95 6.84
C LEU A 30 -12.12 -24.87 5.82
N VAL A 31 -11.76 -26.00 5.19
CA VAL A 31 -10.62 -26.07 4.25
C VAL A 31 -10.83 -25.13 3.06
N TYR A 32 -12.09 -24.99 2.60
CA TYR A 32 -12.44 -24.13 1.50
C TYR A 32 -12.31 -22.64 1.83
N THR A 33 -12.64 -22.24 3.07
CA THR A 33 -12.63 -20.83 3.49
C THR A 33 -11.33 -20.38 4.15
N ASN A 34 -10.38 -21.27 4.41
CA ASN A 34 -9.18 -20.98 5.19
C ASN A 34 -8.40 -19.76 4.65
N LYS A 35 -8.16 -19.70 3.33
CA LYS A 35 -7.49 -18.56 2.71
C LYS A 35 -8.27 -17.26 2.86
N LEU A 36 -9.60 -17.29 2.73
CA LEU A 36 -10.44 -16.10 2.88
C LEU A 36 -10.37 -15.57 4.32
N GLN A 37 -10.36 -16.46 5.32
CA GLN A 37 -10.22 -16.09 6.72
C GLN A 37 -8.85 -15.49 7.02
N GLN A 38 -7.78 -16.08 6.49
CA GLN A 38 -6.43 -15.52 6.60
C GLN A 38 -6.31 -14.14 5.96
N MET A 39 -6.95 -13.93 4.79
CA MET A 39 -6.97 -12.60 4.17
C MET A 39 -7.65 -11.55 5.06
N PHE A 40 -8.72 -11.90 5.77
CA PHE A 40 -9.38 -11.00 6.73
C PHE A 40 -8.50 -10.68 7.94
N GLN A 41 -7.85 -11.72 8.49
CA GLN A 41 -6.91 -11.56 9.59
C GLN A 41 -5.76 -10.64 9.20
N ASP A 42 -5.18 -10.82 8.01
CA ASP A 42 -4.10 -9.98 7.49
C ASP A 42 -4.53 -8.51 7.38
N VAL A 43 -5.74 -8.23 6.88
CA VAL A 43 -6.28 -6.86 6.79
C VAL A 43 -6.42 -6.22 8.17
N ASN A 44 -7.00 -6.94 9.14
CA ASN A 44 -7.21 -6.43 10.49
C ASN A 44 -5.90 -6.21 11.26
N ILE A 45 -4.92 -7.10 11.08
CA ILE A 45 -3.58 -6.94 11.68
C ILE A 45 -2.86 -5.75 11.04
N SER A 46 -3.01 -5.58 9.72
CA SER A 46 -2.39 -4.49 8.96
C SER A 46 -2.87 -3.11 9.35
N THR A 47 -4.18 -2.95 9.63
CA THR A 47 -4.72 -1.65 10.07
C THR A 47 -4.11 -1.23 11.41
N ASN A 48 -4.05 -2.15 12.38
CA ASN A 48 -3.41 -1.90 13.65
C ASN A 48 -1.91 -1.58 13.49
N LEU A 49 -1.20 -2.33 12.63
CA LEU A 49 0.21 -2.08 12.35
C LEU A 49 0.47 -0.69 11.74
N SER A 50 -0.43 -0.23 10.86
CA SER A 50 -0.35 1.12 10.28
C SER A 50 -0.55 2.20 11.35
N ASP A 51 -1.47 2.00 12.29
CA ASP A 51 -1.66 2.93 13.42
C ASP A 51 -0.44 2.97 14.34
N GLN A 52 0.14 1.80 14.65
CA GLN A 52 1.39 1.72 15.41
C GLN A 52 2.54 2.44 14.71
N TYR A 53 2.64 2.30 13.39
CA TYR A 53 3.66 3.00 12.61
C TYR A 53 3.47 4.52 12.66
N ARG A 54 2.23 5.00 12.60
CA ARG A 54 1.90 6.42 12.73
C ARG A 54 2.37 6.99 14.06
N THR A 55 2.01 6.33 15.16
CA THR A 55 2.48 6.71 16.52
C THR A 55 4.00 6.61 16.64
N TYR A 56 4.64 5.60 16.03
CA TYR A 56 6.09 5.50 15.99
C TYR A 56 6.74 6.69 15.28
N CYS A 57 6.17 7.14 14.16
CA CYS A 57 6.67 8.28 13.40
C CYS A 57 6.49 9.61 14.16
N GLU A 58 5.38 9.78 14.88
CA GLU A 58 5.12 10.94 15.75
C GLU A 58 6.15 11.02 16.88
N ASN A 59 6.37 9.91 17.59
CA ASN A 59 7.29 9.84 18.73
C ASN A 59 8.76 10.07 18.32
N ASN A 60 9.17 9.55 17.16
CA ASN A 60 10.53 9.67 16.66
C ASN A 60 10.75 10.89 15.76
N LYS A 61 9.74 11.76 15.59
CA LYS A 61 9.78 12.94 14.71
C LYS A 61 10.26 12.61 13.29
N ILE A 62 9.83 11.48 12.74
CA ILE A 62 10.26 10.98 11.42
C ILE A 62 9.65 11.84 10.29
N TYR A 63 8.51 12.49 10.54
CA TYR A 63 7.83 13.39 9.61
C TYR A 63 8.60 14.70 9.27
N ASN A 64 9.85 14.84 9.72
CA ASN A 64 10.67 16.03 9.51
C ASN A 64 11.38 16.07 8.14
N THR A 65 11.02 15.18 7.21
CA THR A 65 11.36 15.34 5.80
C THR A 65 10.50 16.45 5.19
N SER A 66 11.03 17.21 4.23
CA SER A 66 10.38 18.35 3.57
C SER A 66 9.01 18.07 2.91
N ILE A 67 8.57 16.81 2.90
CA ILE A 67 7.30 16.35 2.35
C ILE A 67 6.57 15.61 3.47
N ASN A 68 5.45 16.18 3.92
CA ASN A 68 4.55 15.54 4.88
C ASN A 68 3.68 14.52 4.13
N ILE A 69 4.08 13.24 4.14
CA ILE A 69 3.37 12.16 3.47
C ILE A 69 2.51 11.43 4.50
N ASP A 70 1.19 11.42 4.31
CA ASP A 70 0.31 10.51 5.04
C ASP A 70 0.49 9.09 4.46
N PHE A 71 1.02 8.19 5.27
CA PHE A 71 1.45 6.86 4.83
C PHE A 71 0.71 5.76 5.59
N SER A 72 0.18 4.81 4.84
CA SER A 72 -0.46 3.62 5.35
C SER A 72 0.02 2.40 4.56
N ALA A 73 0.23 1.29 5.25
CA ALA A 73 0.77 0.07 4.65
C ALA A 73 -0.03 -1.17 5.07
N MET A 74 -0.34 -2.01 4.09
CA MET A 74 -1.01 -3.29 4.33
C MET A 74 -0.01 -4.44 4.18
N VAL A 75 0.22 -5.17 5.26
CA VAL A 75 1.15 -6.31 5.31
C VAL A 75 0.38 -7.62 5.17
N LEU A 76 0.64 -8.33 4.08
CA LEU A 76 -0.13 -9.49 3.66
C LEU A 76 0.73 -10.76 3.63
N SER A 77 0.13 -11.91 3.97
CA SER A 77 0.80 -13.20 3.90
C SER A 77 0.84 -13.75 2.47
N THR A 78 1.98 -14.26 2.00
CA THR A 78 2.11 -14.76 0.61
C THR A 78 1.20 -15.98 0.33
N ASN A 79 0.88 -16.77 1.35
CA ASN A 79 0.13 -18.03 1.18
C ASN A 79 -1.38 -17.84 1.00
N ALA A 80 -1.95 -16.76 1.56
CA ALA A 80 -3.38 -16.51 1.53
C ALA A 80 -3.80 -15.70 0.29
N TRP A 81 -2.90 -14.88 -0.25
CA TRP A 81 -3.23 -13.89 -1.27
C TRP A 81 -2.77 -14.31 -2.68
N PRO A 82 -3.62 -14.17 -3.72
CA PRO A 82 -3.32 -14.62 -5.07
C PRO A 82 -2.54 -13.54 -5.86
N PHE A 83 -1.44 -13.03 -5.31
CA PHE A 83 -0.61 -12.02 -5.98
C PHE A 83 0.66 -12.62 -6.53
N SER A 84 0.98 -12.26 -7.77
CA SER A 84 2.24 -12.58 -8.41
C SER A 84 3.35 -11.67 -7.91
N THR A 85 4.59 -12.10 -8.13
CA THR A 85 5.78 -11.27 -7.95
C THR A 85 5.63 -9.94 -8.71
N PRO A 86 6.05 -8.82 -8.10
CA PRO A 86 5.99 -7.51 -8.74
C PRO A 86 6.95 -7.43 -9.94
N ALA A 87 6.64 -6.56 -10.90
CA ALA A 87 7.57 -6.17 -11.94
C ALA A 87 8.70 -5.31 -11.36
N GLU A 88 9.84 -5.24 -12.05
CA GLU A 88 10.88 -4.26 -11.72
C GLU A 88 10.30 -2.84 -11.83
N PHE A 89 10.50 -2.04 -10.80
CA PHE A 89 9.98 -0.68 -10.70
C PHE A 89 10.89 0.14 -9.79
N VAL A 90 11.26 1.33 -10.25
CA VAL A 90 12.06 2.27 -9.47
C VAL A 90 11.09 3.22 -8.76
N LEU A 91 10.99 3.05 -7.44
CA LEU A 91 10.17 3.93 -6.62
C LEU A 91 10.82 5.32 -6.53
N PRO A 92 10.06 6.42 -6.75
CA PRO A 92 10.54 7.79 -6.58
C PRO A 92 11.16 8.01 -5.20
N PHE A 93 12.21 8.84 -5.17
CA PHE A 93 13.00 9.08 -3.97
C PHE A 93 12.15 9.55 -2.78
N GLU A 94 11.17 10.40 -3.04
CA GLU A 94 10.24 10.96 -2.06
C GLU A 94 9.48 9.86 -1.30
N LEU A 95 9.10 8.78 -2.00
CA LEU A 95 8.35 7.66 -1.42
C LEU A 95 9.28 6.60 -0.84
N LYS A 96 10.47 6.45 -1.41
CA LYS A 96 11.47 5.45 -0.98
C LYS A 96 11.86 5.61 0.47
N ILE A 97 12.09 6.84 0.93
CA ILE A 97 12.43 7.13 2.33
C ILE A 97 11.35 6.58 3.27
N THR A 98 10.08 6.84 2.95
CA THR A 98 8.94 6.41 3.77
C THR A 98 8.81 4.88 3.79
N CYS A 99 8.97 4.23 2.63
CA CYS A 99 8.99 2.77 2.55
C CYS A 99 10.15 2.14 3.35
N ASP A 100 11.35 2.72 3.28
CA ASP A 100 12.53 2.23 4.00
C ASP A 100 12.37 2.39 5.52
N ASN A 101 11.78 3.49 5.97
CA ASN A 101 11.45 3.72 7.39
C ASN A 101 10.42 2.70 7.89
N PHE A 102 9.39 2.39 7.09
CA PHE A 102 8.43 1.34 7.42
C PHE A 102 9.10 -0.04 7.52
N ILE A 103 10.01 -0.39 6.60
CA ILE A 103 10.76 -1.65 6.66
C ILE A 103 11.58 -1.73 7.96
N LYS A 104 12.26 -0.66 8.35
CA LYS A 104 13.03 -0.61 9.61
C LYS A 104 12.14 -0.82 10.82
N PHE A 105 11.00 -0.11 10.88
CA PHE A 105 9.99 -0.29 11.92
C PHE A 105 9.49 -1.73 12.00
N TYR A 106 9.13 -2.32 10.85
CA TYR A 106 8.60 -3.68 10.79
C TYR A 106 9.63 -4.71 11.25
N ASN A 107 10.89 -4.57 10.81
CA ASN A 107 11.96 -5.50 11.16
C ASN A 107 12.32 -5.48 12.65
N GLN A 108 12.13 -4.35 13.34
CA GLN A 108 12.32 -4.26 14.79
C GLN A 108 11.31 -5.13 15.56
N GLN A 109 10.09 -5.27 15.04
CA GLN A 109 9.02 -6.06 15.66
C GLN A 109 9.00 -7.52 15.17
N HIS A 110 9.44 -7.76 13.94
CA HIS A 110 9.31 -9.05 13.26
C HIS A 110 10.64 -9.51 12.67
N ASN A 111 11.47 -10.14 13.51
CA ASN A 111 12.74 -10.71 13.08
C ASN A 111 12.56 -11.88 12.09
N GLY A 112 13.39 -11.91 11.06
CA GLY A 112 13.44 -13.01 10.07
C GLY A 112 12.36 -12.94 8.98
N ARG A 113 11.58 -11.85 8.89
CA ARG A 113 10.63 -11.63 7.81
C ARG A 113 11.21 -10.70 6.74
N LYS A 114 10.83 -10.93 5.48
CA LYS A 114 11.19 -10.07 4.35
C LYS A 114 9.93 -9.47 3.74
N LEU A 115 9.86 -8.15 3.68
CA LEU A 115 8.78 -7.45 2.99
C LEU A 115 9.09 -7.31 1.50
N THR A 116 8.04 -7.43 0.68
CA THR A 116 8.08 -7.17 -0.76
C THR A 116 6.93 -6.26 -1.11
N TRP A 117 7.23 -5.08 -1.67
CA TRP A 117 6.21 -4.11 -2.06
C TRP A 117 5.52 -4.53 -3.36
N LEU A 118 4.19 -4.41 -3.40
CA LEU A 118 3.38 -4.68 -4.59
C LEU A 118 2.86 -3.37 -5.18
N TYR A 119 3.74 -2.59 -5.82
CA TYR A 119 3.42 -1.25 -6.31
C TYR A 119 2.27 -1.21 -7.33
N GLN A 120 2.07 -2.30 -8.09
CA GLN A 120 0.92 -2.46 -9.00
C GLN A 120 -0.44 -2.50 -8.28
N ARG A 121 -0.46 -2.67 -6.96
CA ARG A 121 -1.66 -2.63 -6.11
C ARG A 121 -1.67 -1.43 -5.16
N SER A 122 -0.66 -0.56 -5.24
CA SER A 122 -0.55 0.64 -4.43
C SER A 122 -1.09 1.84 -5.18
N ASN A 123 -1.72 2.75 -4.44
CA ASN A 123 -2.26 4.02 -4.95
C ASN A 123 -1.88 5.12 -3.96
N GLY A 124 -2.01 6.37 -4.37
CA GLY A 124 -1.78 7.52 -3.52
C GLY A 124 -2.39 8.79 -4.12
N ASP A 125 -2.30 9.85 -3.34
CA ASP A 125 -2.91 11.14 -3.65
C ASP A 125 -1.83 12.18 -3.92
N LEU A 126 -1.95 12.87 -5.05
CA LEU A 126 -1.05 13.97 -5.41
C LEU A 126 -1.80 15.29 -5.42
N GLN A 127 -1.27 16.30 -4.74
CA GLN A 127 -1.80 17.65 -4.81
C GLN A 127 -1.16 18.45 -5.96
N ILE A 128 -1.99 19.04 -6.80
CA ILE A 128 -1.54 19.96 -7.85
C ILE A 128 -1.40 21.37 -7.28
N LEU A 129 -0.22 21.96 -7.44
CA LEU A 129 0.11 23.29 -6.90
C LEU A 129 0.14 24.43 -7.93
N TYR A 130 0.08 24.14 -9.23
CA TYR A 130 0.19 25.17 -10.27
C TYR A 130 -1.18 25.78 -10.70
N THR A 131 -2.28 25.20 -10.24
CA THR A 131 -3.65 25.64 -10.56
C THR A 131 -4.17 26.62 -9.51
N LYS A 132 -5.08 27.52 -9.89
CA LYS A 132 -5.72 28.45 -8.94
C LYS A 132 -6.56 27.74 -7.87
N SER A 133 -7.09 26.57 -8.21
CA SER A 133 -7.82 25.70 -7.29
C SER A 133 -6.92 24.56 -6.84
N ASN A 134 -7.10 24.10 -5.61
CA ASN A 134 -6.43 22.91 -5.09
C ASN A 134 -7.11 21.66 -5.67
N TYR A 135 -6.41 20.96 -6.55
CA TYR A 135 -6.85 19.66 -7.06
C TYR A 135 -6.04 18.53 -6.43
N ILE A 136 -6.72 17.44 -6.08
CA ILE A 136 -6.11 16.20 -5.60
C ILE A 136 -6.34 15.14 -6.68
N LEU A 137 -5.26 14.51 -7.12
CA LEU A 137 -5.27 13.41 -8.06
C LEU A 137 -5.13 12.08 -7.32
N HIS A 138 -6.14 11.23 -7.41
CA HIS A 138 -6.06 9.85 -6.97
C HIS A 138 -5.43 9.00 -8.08
N VAL A 139 -4.21 8.53 -7.86
CA VAL A 139 -3.40 7.88 -8.90
C VAL A 139 -2.78 6.57 -8.41
N SER A 140 -2.46 5.67 -9.33
CA SER A 140 -1.64 4.51 -8.99
C SER A 140 -0.21 4.94 -8.67
N THR A 141 0.54 4.13 -7.92
CA THR A 141 1.95 4.43 -7.63
C THR A 141 2.80 4.56 -8.91
N TYR A 142 2.46 3.82 -9.97
CA TYR A 142 3.12 3.97 -11.29
C TYR A 142 2.84 5.32 -11.94
N GLN A 143 1.59 5.77 -11.92
CA GLN A 143 1.23 7.10 -12.42
C GLN A 143 1.88 8.19 -11.58
N MET A 144 1.94 8.02 -10.26
CA MET A 144 2.60 8.95 -9.35
C MET A 144 4.09 9.09 -9.69
N ALA A 145 4.80 8.00 -9.96
CA ALA A 145 6.20 8.06 -10.36
C ALA A 145 6.41 8.89 -11.63
N ILE A 146 5.58 8.68 -12.64
CA ILE A 146 5.62 9.46 -13.88
C ILE A 146 5.35 10.94 -13.61
N LEU A 147 4.34 11.27 -12.80
CA LEU A 147 3.95 12.65 -12.53
C LEU A 147 5.01 13.41 -11.71
N LEU A 148 5.64 12.76 -10.74
CA LEU A 148 6.68 13.38 -9.90
C LEU A 148 7.93 13.77 -10.71
N VAL A 149 8.26 13.03 -11.77
CA VAL A 149 9.40 13.33 -12.66
C VAL A 149 9.25 14.70 -13.35
N PHE A 150 8.02 15.18 -13.57
CA PHE A 150 7.78 16.51 -14.14
C PHE A 150 8.09 17.67 -13.18
N ASN A 151 8.27 17.40 -11.88
CA ASN A 151 8.75 18.42 -10.94
C ASN A 151 10.21 18.81 -11.19
N LYS A 152 11.00 17.94 -11.86
CA LYS A 152 12.38 18.22 -12.25
C LYS A 152 12.45 19.03 -13.55
N PHE A 153 11.74 18.57 -14.59
CA PHE A 153 11.73 19.20 -15.91
C PHE A 153 10.34 19.15 -16.55
N PRO A 154 9.92 20.18 -17.30
CA PRO A 154 8.58 20.26 -17.89
C PRO A 154 8.38 19.37 -19.13
N LYS A 155 9.46 18.83 -19.71
CA LYS A 155 9.43 18.01 -20.93
C LYS A 155 10.38 16.83 -20.78
N TRP A 156 9.91 15.65 -21.19
CA TRP A 156 10.64 14.39 -21.11
C TRP A 156 10.51 13.61 -22.40
N THR A 157 11.54 12.84 -22.73
CA THR A 157 11.47 11.77 -23.74
C THR A 157 11.13 10.45 -23.03
N ILE A 158 10.55 9.50 -23.77
CA ILE A 158 10.16 8.20 -23.20
C ILE A 158 11.37 7.46 -22.63
N GLU A 159 12.50 7.46 -23.34
CA GLU A 159 13.74 6.79 -22.91
C GLU A 159 14.23 7.32 -21.56
N LYS A 160 14.33 8.65 -21.40
CA LYS A 160 14.79 9.26 -20.14
C LYS A 160 13.81 9.03 -18.98
N MET A 161 12.53 8.90 -19.29
CA MET A 161 11.52 8.61 -18.27
C MET A 161 11.62 7.16 -17.79
N GLN A 162 11.90 6.21 -18.69
CA GLN A 162 12.15 4.81 -18.32
C GLN A 162 13.38 4.62 -17.44
N ASP A 163 14.43 5.44 -17.62
CA ASP A 163 15.61 5.39 -16.75
C ASP A 163 15.33 5.91 -15.32
N GLU A 164 14.31 6.75 -15.15
CA GLU A 164 13.97 7.40 -13.87
C GLU A 164 12.84 6.70 -13.10
N THR A 165 12.06 5.81 -13.73
CA THR A 165 10.89 5.11 -13.15
C THR A 165 10.84 3.63 -13.51
#